data_AF-A0A7K0CSV2-F1
#
_entry.id   AF-A0A7K0CSV2-F1
#
_cell.length_a   1.000
_cell.length_b   1.000
_cell.length_c   1.000
_cell.angle_alpha   90.00
_cell.angle_beta   90.00
_cell.angle_gamma   90.00
#
_symmetry.space_group_name_H-M   'P 1'
#
loop_
_entity.id
_entity.type
_entity.pdbx_description
1 polymer ?
#
loop_
_entity_poly.entity_id
_entity_poly.type
_entity_poly.pdbx_seq_one_letter_code
_entity_poly.pdbx_strand_id
1 'polypeptide(L)' 'MTSARDTVLTYHEARFKGDVVTAASLTAEDFTFRSPFIMSTSREGHLDGIDGLLGGRGLILGGVRRQLGDR' A
#
# COMPACT_ATOMS: atom_id res chain seq x y z
N MET A 1 -9.10 -26.11 -2.92
CA MET A 1 -8.45 -25.30 -1.87
C MET A 1 -7.21 -24.71 -2.47
N THR A 2 -7.15 -23.38 -2.60
CA THR A 2 -5.96 -22.64 -3.03
C THR A 2 -4.92 -22.74 -1.92
N SER A 3 -3.68 -23.12 -2.22
CA SER A 3 -2.65 -23.18 -1.19
C SER A 3 -2.22 -21.77 -0.77
N ALA A 4 -1.62 -21.63 0.41
CA ALA A 4 -1.03 -20.35 0.82
C ALA A 4 0.01 -19.84 -0.19
N ARG A 5 0.73 -20.75 -0.86
CA ARG A 5 1.67 -20.43 -1.92
C ARG A 5 0.97 -19.80 -3.12
N ASP A 6 -0.14 -20.40 -3.56
CA ASP A 6 -0.89 -19.91 -4.72
C ASP A 6 -1.45 -18.51 -4.44
N THR A 7 -2.01 -18.28 -3.25
CA THR A 7 -2.49 -16.96 -2.81
C THR A 7 -1.39 -15.90 -2.88
N VAL A 8 -0.19 -16.21 -2.37
CA VAL A 8 0.96 -15.29 -2.39
C VAL A 8 1.41 -14.98 -3.82
N LEU A 9 1.51 -16.00 -4.68
CA LEU A 9 1.92 -15.81 -6.08
C LEU A 9 0.89 -14.97 -6.85
N THR A 10 -0.40 -15.26 -6.72
CA THR A 10 -1.46 -14.48 -7.37
C THR A 10 -1.47 -13.03 -6.87
N TYR A 11 -1.28 -12.81 -5.57
CA TYR A 11 -1.16 -11.47 -5.01
C TYR A 11 0.00 -10.68 -5.63
N HIS A 12 1.19 -11.29 -5.73
CA HIS A 12 2.35 -10.61 -6.30
C HIS A 12 2.22 -10.38 -7.80
N GLU A 13 1.63 -11.32 -8.54
CA GLU A 13 1.33 -11.16 -9.97
C GLU A 13 0.33 -10.01 -10.21
N ALA A 14 -0.74 -9.95 -9.42
CA ALA A 14 -1.72 -8.86 -9.47
C ALA A 14 -1.05 -7.50 -9.19
N ARG A 15 -0.19 -7.42 -8.16
CA ARG A 15 0.58 -6.21 -7.86
C ARG A 15 1.56 -5.83 -8.97
N PHE A 16 2.23 -6.80 -9.58
CA PHE A 16 3.13 -6.55 -10.71
C PHE A 16 2.38 -6.00 -11.94
N LYS A 17 1.16 -6.48 -12.18
CA LYS A 17 0.28 -6.02 -13.28
C LYS A 17 -0.47 -4.72 -12.99
N GLY A 18 -0.43 -4.22 -11.76
CA GLY A 18 -1.25 -3.08 -11.32
C GLY A 18 -2.74 -3.41 -11.12
N ASP A 19 -3.11 -4.70 -10.98
CA ASP A 19 -4.46 -5.12 -10.65
C ASP A 19 -4.73 -4.97 -9.14
N VAL A 20 -5.14 -3.76 -8.77
CA VAL A 20 -5.37 -3.37 -7.36
C VAL A 20 -6.51 -4.15 -6.73
N VAL A 21 -7.60 -4.39 -7.48
CA VAL A 21 -8.81 -5.06 -6.95
C VAL A 21 -8.50 -6.50 -6.58
N THR A 22 -7.86 -7.25 -7.49
CA THR A 22 -7.46 -8.63 -7.20
C THR A 22 -6.47 -8.68 -6.04
N ALA A 23 -5.45 -7.83 -6.04
CA ALA A 23 -4.47 -7.79 -4.95
C ALA A 23 -5.12 -7.49 -3.58
N ALA A 24 -6.04 -6.52 -3.52
CA ALA A 24 -6.73 -6.15 -2.29
C ALA A 24 -7.63 -7.28 -1.76
N SER A 25 -8.30 -8.02 -2.66
CA SER A 25 -9.16 -9.16 -2.28
C SER A 25 -8.40 -10.32 -1.64
N LEU A 26 -7.09 -10.42 -1.89
CA LEU A 26 -6.22 -11.48 -1.36
C LEU A 26 -5.55 -11.10 -0.03
N THR A 27 -5.86 -9.91 0.51
CA THR A 27 -5.32 -9.41 1.77
C THR A 27 -6.38 -9.39 2.87
N ALA A 28 -5.95 -9.66 4.10
CA ALA A 28 -6.80 -9.55 5.28
C ALA A 28 -7.17 -8.10 5.59
N GLU A 29 -8.23 -7.89 6.36
CA GLU A 29 -8.71 -6.55 6.74
C GLU A 29 -7.67 -5.74 7.53
N ASP A 30 -6.80 -6.42 8.28
CA ASP A 30 -5.73 -5.84 9.10
C ASP A 30 -4.37 -5.77 8.37
N PHE A 31 -4.35 -5.96 7.06
CA PHE A 31 -3.12 -5.93 6.26
C PHE A 31 -2.40 -4.57 6.38
N THR A 32 -1.09 -4.62 6.65
CA THR A 32 -0.21 -3.45 6.70
C THR A 32 0.97 -3.63 5.76
N PHE A 33 1.17 -2.64 4.87
CA PHE A 33 2.38 -2.52 4.07
C PHE A 33 3.40 -1.59 4.76
N ARG A 34 4.65 -2.03 4.84
CA ARG A 34 5.76 -1.23 5.37
C ARG A 34 6.99 -1.36 4.47
N SER A 35 7.51 -0.22 4.04
CA SER A 35 8.82 -0.08 3.40
C SER A 35 9.62 1.02 4.13
N PRO A 36 10.90 1.24 3.79
CA PRO A 36 11.66 2.37 4.33
C PRO A 36 11.05 3.74 4.05
N PHE A 37 10.17 3.85 3.03
CA PHE A 37 9.61 5.11 2.57
C PHE A 37 8.12 5.25 2.86
N ILE A 38 7.35 4.17 2.90
CA ILE A 38 5.89 4.20 3.05
C ILE A 38 5.44 3.21 4.12
N MET A 39 4.51 3.65 4.97
CA MET A 39 3.68 2.79 5.79
C MET A 39 2.23 3.01 5.40
N SER A 40 1.49 1.94 5.12
CA SER A 40 0.09 1.99 4.70
C SER A 40 -0.71 0.85 5.33
N THR A 41 -1.86 1.19 5.89
CA THR A 41 -2.89 0.22 6.34
C THR A 41 -4.00 0.05 5.30
N SER A 42 -3.83 0.63 4.11
CA SER A 42 -4.74 0.44 2.99
C SER A 42 -4.47 -0.90 2.33
N ARG A 43 -5.53 -1.67 2.04
CA ARG A 43 -5.42 -2.95 1.30
C ARG A 43 -5.00 -2.75 -0.16
N GLU A 44 -5.21 -1.54 -0.69
CA GLU A 44 -4.68 -1.11 -1.98
C GLU A 44 -3.15 -0.92 -1.94
N GLY A 45 -2.56 -0.87 -0.74
CA GLY A 45 -1.12 -1.00 -0.49
C GLY A 45 -0.34 0.31 -0.56
N HIS A 46 0.89 0.24 -1.10
CA HIS A 46 1.73 1.42 -1.36
C HIS A 46 1.35 2.19 -2.62
N LEU A 47 0.49 1.63 -3.48
CA LEU A 47 0.00 2.32 -4.67
C LEU A 47 -0.88 3.52 -4.29
N ASP A 48 -1.66 3.39 -3.22
CA ASP A 48 -2.42 4.48 -2.58
C ASP A 48 -1.50 5.62 -2.07
N GLY A 49 -0.23 5.30 -1.77
CA GLY A 49 0.78 6.27 -1.31
C GLY A 49 1.79 6.69 -2.38
N ILE A 50 1.75 6.10 -3.59
CA ILE A 50 2.82 6.30 -4.59
C ILE A 50 2.72 7.66 -5.25
N ASP A 51 1.51 8.17 -5.49
CA ASP A 51 1.30 9.52 -6.01
C ASP A 51 1.77 10.58 -5.00
N GLY A 52 1.60 10.31 -3.70
CA GLY A 52 2.16 11.13 -2.63
C GLY A 52 3.70 11.06 -2.57
N LEU A 53 4.28 9.88 -2.81
CA LEU A 53 5.73 9.68 -2.86
C LEU A 53 6.39 10.33 -4.09
N LEU A 54 5.76 10.23 -5.26
CA LEU A 54 6.28 10.74 -6.53
C LEU A 54 6.01 12.23 -6.74
N GLY A 55 4.95 12.78 -6.14
CA GLY A 55 4.55 14.18 -6.28
C GLY A 55 5.28 15.18 -5.37
N GLY A 56 6.26 14.74 -4.57
CA GLY A 56 7.07 15.62 -3.71
C GLY A 56 6.32 16.30 -2.56
N ARG A 57 5.02 16.02 -2.38
CA ARG A 57 4.25 16.46 -1.20
C ARG A 57 4.35 15.35 -0.16
N GLY A 58 5.16 15.63 0.87
CA GLY A 58 5.55 14.71 1.92
C GLY A 58 4.46 13.70 2.32
N LEU A 59 4.91 12.45 2.43
CA LEU A 59 4.23 11.31 3.01
C LEU A 59 3.18 11.73 4.04
N ILE A 60 1.90 11.55 3.71
CA ILE A 60 0.86 11.44 4.74
C ILE A 60 1.07 10.08 5.40
N LEU A 61 2.00 10.05 6.36
CA LEU A 61 2.01 9.04 7.40
C LEU A 61 0.67 9.16 8.14
N GLY A 62 0.01 8.01 8.30
CA GLY A 62 -1.35 7.88 8.82
C GLY A 62 -1.79 8.97 9.80
N GLY A 63 -2.90 9.63 9.46
CA GLY A 63 -3.81 10.19 10.45
C GLY A 63 -3.29 11.22 11.46
N VAL A 64 -2.13 11.86 11.25
CA VAL A 64 -1.72 13.01 12.08
C VAL A 64 -1.19 14.12 11.18
N ARG A 65 -2.05 15.12 10.92
CA ARG A 65 -1.63 16.36 10.28
C ARG A 65 -0.62 17.06 11.19
N ARG A 66 0.68 16.95 10.89
CA ARG A 66 1.66 17.89 11.44
C ARG A 66 1.73 19.09 10.50
N GLN A 67 1.16 20.20 10.94
CA GLN A 67 1.30 21.49 10.28
C GLN A 67 2.77 21.90 10.33
N LEU A 68 3.47 21.81 9.20
CA LEU A 68 4.78 22.40 9.04
C LEU A 68 4.56 23.88 8.74
N GLY A 69 4.90 24.74 9.71
CA GLY A 69 4.91 26.18 9.53
C GLY A 69 6.10 26.60 8.67
N ASP A 70 5.87 27.60 7.83
CA ASP A 70 6.90 28.27 7.04
C ASP A 70 8.01 28.84 7.94
N ARG A 71 9.24 28.49 7.62
CA ARG A 71 10.43 29.29 7.91
C ARG A 71 11.35 29.27 6.70
#